data_AF-A0AAU8DT12-F1
#
_entry.id   AF-A0AAU8DT12-F1
#
_cell.length_a   1.000
_cell.length_b   1.000
_cell.length_c   1.000
_cell.angle_alpha   90.00
_cell.angle_beta   90.00
_cell.angle_gamma   90.00
#
_symmetry.space_group_name_H-M   'P 1'
#
loop_
_entity.id
_entity.type
_entity.pdbx_description
1 polymer ?
#
loop_
_entity_poly.entity_id
_entity_poly.type
_entity_poly.pdbx_seq_one_letter_code
_entity_poly.pdbx_strand_id
1 'polypeptide(L)'
;MHPSQPMQPPGAPHLTIKPSSQAFGKGLAFRAAIFLPLVVVGFLGLQDNALPGWAIWTVVGAGIVVGVTAIATMVTQVSIIGPDVVIRRLIGTEKRVPVGAVTKTVLVQQYEQLGNSIAPTFAAVAGGTKPFLRLSGQVYDAEDLMRITRALGRSDVISEAITPKLLEQRHPGLVPLFERRPWSIAWIVVGVVVVVAVVAGVAAES
;
A
#
# COMPACT_ATOMS: atom_id res chain seq x y z
N MET A 1 -7.98 33.46 9.03
CA MET A 1 -7.89 33.57 7.56
C MET A 1 -8.24 32.22 6.97
N HIS A 2 -9.44 32.06 6.43
CA HIS A 2 -9.80 30.83 5.70
C HIS A 2 -9.15 30.89 4.32
N PRO A 3 -8.36 29.89 3.90
CA PRO A 3 -7.86 29.83 2.54
C PRO A 3 -9.06 29.79 1.59
N SER A 4 -9.15 30.79 0.72
CA SER A 4 -10.15 30.92 -0.33
C SER A 4 -10.18 29.64 -1.13
N GLN A 5 -11.28 28.89 -1.05
CA GLN A 5 -11.47 27.74 -1.93
C GLN A 5 -11.54 28.28 -3.37
N PRO A 6 -10.66 27.83 -4.29
CA PRO A 6 -10.72 28.27 -5.67
C PRO A 6 -12.10 27.92 -6.24
N MET A 7 -12.79 28.92 -6.80
CA MET A 7 -14.07 28.73 -7.48
C MET A 7 -13.88 27.69 -8.58
N GLN A 8 -14.55 26.55 -8.42
CA GLN A 8 -14.53 25.47 -9.39
C GLN A 8 -15.37 25.89 -10.61
N PRO A 9 -14.86 25.78 -11.85
CA PRO A 9 -15.64 26.08 -13.03
C PRO A 9 -16.87 25.15 -13.10
N PRO A 10 -18.07 25.69 -13.33
CA PRO A 10 -19.30 24.92 -13.34
C PRO A 10 -19.27 23.89 -14.47
N GLY A 11 -19.37 22.60 -14.13
CA GLY A 11 -19.60 21.51 -15.08
C GLY A 11 -18.48 20.49 -15.29
N ALA A 12 -17.28 20.66 -14.70
CA ALA A 12 -16.27 19.61 -14.74
C ALA A 12 -16.64 18.49 -13.75
N PRO A 13 -16.76 17.22 -14.19
CA PRO A 13 -17.06 16.11 -13.28
C PRO A 13 -15.95 15.98 -12.23
N HIS A 14 -16.27 16.39 -11.00
CA HIS A 14 -15.37 16.30 -9.86
C HIS A 14 -15.54 14.93 -9.22
N LEU A 15 -14.74 13.95 -9.63
CA LEU A 15 -14.71 12.64 -9.00
C LEU A 15 -13.67 12.65 -7.89
N THR A 16 -14.10 12.47 -6.64
CA THR A 16 -13.20 12.29 -5.50
C THR A 16 -13.46 10.95 -4.85
N ILE A 17 -12.37 10.20 -4.64
CA ILE A 17 -12.38 8.89 -4.02
C ILE A 17 -11.56 8.94 -2.74
N LYS A 18 -12.14 8.40 -1.68
CA LYS A 18 -11.55 8.34 -0.35
C LYS A 18 -11.50 6.88 0.11
N PRO A 19 -10.54 6.52 0.98
CA PRO A 19 -10.53 5.23 1.65
C PRO A 19 -11.88 4.98 2.34
N SER A 20 -12.41 3.78 2.18
CA SER A 20 -13.53 3.30 2.98
C SER A 20 -13.03 3.10 4.41
N SER A 21 -13.65 3.77 5.38
CA SER A 21 -13.32 3.60 6.80
C SER A 21 -13.49 2.15 7.26
N GLN A 22 -14.47 1.44 6.70
CA GLN A 22 -14.74 0.04 7.00
C GLN A 22 -13.67 -0.89 6.40
N ALA A 23 -13.29 -0.67 5.13
CA ALA A 23 -12.25 -1.47 4.48
C ALA A 23 -10.88 -1.22 5.12
N PHE A 24 -10.57 0.05 5.40
CA PHE A 24 -9.38 0.47 6.13
C PHE A 24 -9.27 -0.18 7.51
N GLY A 25 -10.35 -0.16 8.30
CA GLY A 25 -10.38 -0.77 9.63
C GLY A 25 -10.10 -2.27 9.60
N LYS A 26 -10.68 -3.00 8.63
CA LYS A 26 -10.40 -4.44 8.43
C LYS A 26 -8.94 -4.69 8.05
N GLY A 27 -8.40 -3.90 7.11
CA GLY A 27 -7.00 -4.03 6.68
C GLY A 27 -6.01 -3.73 7.82
N LEU A 28 -6.31 -2.72 8.64
CA LEU A 28 -5.49 -2.38 9.81
C LEU A 28 -5.58 -3.45 10.89
N ALA A 29 -6.78 -3.95 11.20
CA ALA A 29 -6.99 -5.01 12.19
C ALA A 29 -6.26 -6.29 11.80
N PHE A 30 -6.33 -6.69 10.53
CA PHE A 30 -5.61 -7.85 10.02
C PHE A 30 -4.08 -7.69 10.15
N ARG A 31 -3.54 -6.52 9.78
CA ARG A 31 -2.11 -6.23 9.95
C ARG A 31 -1.72 -6.22 11.43
N ALA A 32 -2.51 -5.60 12.29
CA ALA A 32 -2.28 -5.60 13.73
C ALA A 32 -2.26 -7.02 14.29
N ALA A 33 -3.15 -7.90 13.85
CA ALA A 33 -3.18 -9.30 14.27
C ALA A 33 -1.90 -10.10 13.90
N ILE A 34 -1.19 -9.71 12.83
CA ILE A 34 0.10 -10.32 12.47
C ILE A 34 1.21 -9.85 13.42
N PHE A 35 1.19 -8.58 13.82
CA PHE A 35 2.23 -8.01 14.70
C PHE A 35 1.96 -8.24 16.19
N LEU A 36 0.71 -8.40 16.61
CA LEU A 36 0.33 -8.55 18.01
C LEU A 36 1.05 -9.72 18.71
N PRO A 37 1.16 -10.93 18.12
CA PRO A 37 1.88 -12.04 18.74
C PRO A 37 3.36 -11.74 18.93
N LEU A 38 4.01 -11.04 17.99
CA LEU A 38 5.41 -10.64 18.12
C LEU A 38 5.60 -9.67 19.30
N VAL A 39 4.67 -8.73 19.48
CA VAL A 39 4.68 -7.81 20.62
C VAL A 39 4.44 -8.56 21.93
N VAL A 40 3.48 -9.50 21.96
CA VAL A 40 3.16 -10.30 23.15
C VAL A 40 4.33 -11.21 23.52
N VAL A 41 4.94 -11.93 22.57
CA VAL A 41 6.11 -12.79 22.81
C VAL A 41 7.31 -11.96 23.26
N GLY A 42 7.54 -10.80 22.65
CA GLY A 42 8.57 -9.88 23.09
C GLY A 42 8.33 -9.37 24.52
N PHE A 43 7.08 -9.07 24.86
CA PHE A 43 6.69 -8.62 26.20
C PHE A 43 6.81 -9.73 27.26
N LEU A 44 6.42 -10.98 26.93
CA LEU A 44 6.55 -12.13 27.83
C LEU A 44 8.03 -12.53 28.01
N GLY A 45 8.84 -12.46 26.95
CA GLY A 45 10.28 -12.73 27.03
C GLY A 45 11.06 -11.73 27.90
N LEU A 46 10.54 -10.51 28.09
CA LEU A 46 11.08 -9.55 29.06
C LEU A 46 10.88 -10.01 30.51
N GLN A 47 9.85 -10.81 30.80
CA GLN A 47 9.56 -11.27 32.17
C GLN A 47 10.52 -12.37 32.61
N ASP A 48 10.93 -13.24 31.68
CA ASP A 48 11.75 -14.41 31.98
C ASP A 48 13.27 -14.14 31.87
N ASN A 49 13.70 -12.91 31.55
CA ASN A 49 15.09 -12.56 31.19
C ASN A 49 15.72 -13.45 30.10
N ALA A 50 14.88 -14.17 29.34
CA ALA A 50 15.32 -15.13 28.33
C ALA A 50 15.90 -14.44 27.07
N LEU A 51 15.62 -13.16 26.89
CA LEU A 51 16.13 -12.35 25.80
C LEU A 51 16.74 -11.05 26.33
N PRO A 52 17.87 -10.59 25.76
CA PRO A 52 18.39 -9.27 26.05
C PRO A 52 17.33 -8.21 25.69
N GLY A 53 17.08 -7.24 26.57
CA GLY A 53 16.03 -6.23 26.36
C GLY A 53 16.16 -5.48 25.02
N TRP A 54 17.39 -5.31 24.51
CA TRP A 54 17.65 -4.67 23.21
C TRP A 54 17.08 -5.46 22.02
N ALA A 55 17.01 -6.79 22.08
CA ALA A 55 16.53 -7.63 20.99
C ALA A 55 15.03 -7.43 20.75
N ILE A 56 14.29 -7.24 21.84
CA ILE A 56 12.85 -6.99 21.83
C ILE A 56 12.56 -5.61 21.25
N TRP A 57 13.30 -4.58 21.68
CA TRP A 57 13.19 -3.23 21.11
C TRP A 57 13.54 -3.19 19.62
N THR A 58 14.46 -4.04 19.16
CA THR A 58 14.81 -4.14 17.75
C THR A 58 13.65 -4.69 16.92
N VAL A 59 13.04 -5.80 17.35
CA VAL A 59 11.91 -6.42 16.65
C VAL A 59 10.69 -5.49 16.65
N VAL A 60 10.38 -4.90 17.80
CA VAL A 60 9.28 -3.94 17.95
C VAL A 60 9.54 -2.70 17.09
N GLY A 61 10.75 -2.14 17.15
CA GLY A 61 11.16 -0.98 16.35
C GLY A 61 11.06 -1.24 14.86
N ALA A 62 11.55 -2.40 14.38
CA ALA A 62 11.43 -2.80 12.98
C ALA A 62 9.95 -2.92 12.54
N GLY A 63 9.10 -3.55 13.37
CA GLY A 63 7.66 -3.65 13.13
C GLY A 63 6.98 -2.29 13.03
N ILE A 64 7.31 -1.37 13.95
CA ILE A 64 6.81 0.01 13.93
C ILE A 64 7.25 0.74 12.66
N VAL A 65 8.53 0.67 12.28
CA VAL A 65 9.05 1.32 11.07
C VAL A 65 8.32 0.82 9.81
N VAL A 66 8.12 -0.50 9.69
CA VAL A 66 7.38 -1.10 8.57
C VAL A 66 5.93 -0.62 8.57
N GLY A 67 5.26 -0.64 9.73
CA GLY A 67 3.88 -0.18 9.87
C GLY A 67 3.70 1.30 9.53
N VAL A 68 4.53 2.17 10.10
CA VAL A 68 4.52 3.62 9.85
C VAL A 68 4.81 3.90 8.38
N THR A 69 5.80 3.24 7.78
CA THR A 69 6.12 3.42 6.35
C THR A 69 4.96 3.01 5.45
N ALA A 70 4.30 1.88 5.76
CA ALA A 70 3.13 1.42 5.02
C ALA A 70 1.94 2.41 5.13
N ILE A 71 1.75 3.02 6.29
CA ILE A 71 0.70 4.02 6.51
C ILE A 71 1.06 5.37 5.86
N ALA A 72 2.30 5.83 6.00
CA ALA A 72 2.78 7.10 5.46
C ALA A 72 2.72 7.16 3.93
N THR A 73 3.01 6.03 3.27
CA THR A 73 2.99 5.90 1.80
C THR A 73 1.59 5.65 1.25
N MET A 74 0.60 5.49 2.13
CA MET A 74 -0.78 5.23 1.74
C MET A 74 -1.40 6.45 1.05
N VAL A 75 -2.10 6.18 -0.05
CA VAL A 75 -2.91 7.18 -0.74
C VAL A 75 -4.12 7.47 0.15
N THR A 76 -4.37 8.74 0.44
CA THR A 76 -5.47 9.17 1.31
C THR A 76 -6.64 9.73 0.51
N GLN A 77 -6.37 10.27 -0.68
CA GLN A 77 -7.41 10.78 -1.55
C GLN A 77 -6.92 10.80 -2.99
N VAL A 78 -7.81 10.45 -3.91
CA VAL A 78 -7.61 10.69 -5.33
C VAL A 78 -8.77 11.53 -5.83
N SER A 79 -8.47 12.65 -6.47
CA SER A 79 -9.48 13.52 -7.08
C SER A 79 -9.12 13.79 -8.53
N ILE A 80 -10.10 13.62 -9.42
CA ILE A 80 -10.00 14.07 -10.81
C ILE A 80 -10.61 15.47 -10.84
N ILE A 81 -9.77 16.48 -11.07
CA ILE A 81 -10.15 17.89 -11.07
C ILE A 81 -9.81 18.46 -12.45
N GLY A 82 -10.83 18.59 -13.30
CA GLY A 82 -10.64 19.06 -14.67
C GLY A 82 -9.67 18.16 -15.45
N PRO A 83 -8.56 18.68 -15.99
CA PRO A 83 -7.60 17.89 -16.77
C PRO A 83 -6.60 17.12 -15.90
N ASP A 84 -6.66 17.21 -14.56
CA ASP A 84 -5.64 16.64 -13.68
C ASP A 84 -6.18 15.55 -12.75
N VAL A 85 -5.37 14.51 -12.58
CA VAL A 85 -5.48 13.52 -11.51
C VAL A 85 -4.61 14.00 -10.35
N VAL A 86 -5.25 14.39 -9.26
CA VAL A 86 -4.61 14.85 -8.03
C VAL A 86 -4.58 13.72 -7.02
N ILE A 87 -3.38 13.33 -6.60
CA ILE A 87 -3.14 12.26 -5.63
C ILE A 87 -2.60 12.89 -4.36
N ARG A 88 -3.36 12.73 -3.28
CA ARG A 88 -2.94 13.12 -1.94
C ARG A 88 -2.54 11.89 -1.15
N ARG A 89 -1.41 11.99 -0.46
CA ARG A 89 -0.90 10.97 0.45
C ARG A 89 -0.99 11.50 1.88
N LEU A 90 -0.90 10.61 2.86
CA LEU A 90 -0.91 11.02 4.26
C LEU A 90 0.32 11.89 4.58
N ILE A 91 1.47 11.51 4.01
CA ILE A 91 2.73 12.22 4.15
C ILE A 91 3.33 12.43 2.75
N GLY A 92 3.85 13.63 2.50
CA GLY A 92 4.51 14.02 1.25
C GLY A 92 3.72 15.01 0.41
N THR A 93 4.31 15.40 -0.71
CA THR A 93 3.75 16.41 -1.62
C THR A 93 2.60 15.83 -2.45
N GLU A 94 1.56 16.64 -2.65
CA GLU A 94 0.49 16.36 -3.60
C GLU A 94 1.07 16.13 -4.99
N LYS A 95 0.72 15.00 -5.61
CA LYS A 95 1.17 14.66 -6.97
C LYS A 95 0.05 14.93 -7.94
N ARG A 96 0.31 15.73 -8.96
CA ARG A 96 -0.62 16.01 -10.06
C ARG A 96 -0.14 15.35 -11.33
N VAL A 97 -1.04 14.67 -12.03
CA VAL A 97 -0.76 13.98 -13.29
C VAL A 97 -1.87 14.35 -14.27
N PRO A 98 -1.56 14.92 -15.45
CA PRO A 98 -2.58 15.23 -16.44
C PRO A 98 -3.31 13.96 -16.86
N VAL A 99 -4.64 13.99 -16.93
CA VAL A 99 -5.49 12.90 -17.43
C VAL A 99 -5.06 12.50 -18.85
N GLY A 100 -4.68 13.48 -19.68
CA GLY A 100 -4.14 13.24 -21.02
C GLY A 100 -2.83 12.43 -21.04
N ALA A 101 -2.05 12.47 -19.96
CA ALA A 101 -0.82 11.69 -19.82
C ALA A 101 -1.07 10.24 -19.39
N VAL A 102 -2.30 9.89 -18.97
CA VAL A 102 -2.67 8.52 -18.60
C VAL A 102 -2.77 7.66 -19.86
N THR A 103 -1.80 6.76 -20.04
CA THR A 103 -1.70 5.91 -21.22
C THR A 103 -2.50 4.62 -21.07
N LYS A 104 -2.62 4.11 -19.83
CA LYS A 104 -3.27 2.84 -19.54
C LYS A 104 -3.87 2.84 -18.15
N THR A 105 -5.06 2.29 -18.03
CA THR A 105 -5.64 1.91 -16.74
C THR A 105 -5.96 0.42 -16.75
N VAL A 106 -5.83 -0.22 -15.59
CA VAL A 106 -6.13 -1.64 -15.40
C VAL A 106 -6.96 -1.78 -14.14
N LEU A 107 -8.11 -2.41 -14.27
CA LEU A 107 -8.94 -2.80 -13.14
C LEU A 107 -9.06 -4.33 -13.15
N VAL A 108 -8.59 -4.97 -12.10
CA VAL A 108 -8.45 -6.43 -12.06
C VAL A 108 -8.88 -6.99 -10.72
N GLN A 109 -9.57 -8.13 -10.73
CA GLN A 109 -9.76 -8.91 -9.52
C GLN A 109 -8.45 -9.64 -9.19
N GLN A 110 -7.82 -9.31 -8.06
CA GLN A 110 -6.53 -9.89 -7.68
C GLN A 110 -6.68 -10.77 -6.44
N TYR A 111 -6.09 -11.97 -6.48
CA TYR A 111 -5.92 -12.78 -5.26
C TYR A 111 -4.93 -12.12 -4.31
N GLU A 112 -5.36 -11.93 -3.07
CA GLU A 112 -4.51 -11.44 -2.00
C GLU A 112 -3.50 -12.52 -1.59
N GLN A 113 -2.25 -12.13 -1.38
CA GLN A 113 -1.20 -13.07 -0.98
C GLN A 113 -1.41 -13.67 0.41
N LEU A 114 -2.17 -12.97 1.27
CA LEU A 114 -2.45 -13.32 2.64
C LEU A 114 -3.98 -13.36 2.81
N GLY A 115 -4.58 -14.55 2.72
CA GLY A 115 -5.99 -14.74 3.10
C GLY A 115 -6.91 -15.36 2.05
N ASN A 116 -6.42 -15.72 0.85
CA ASN A 116 -7.24 -16.27 -0.26
C ASN A 116 -8.47 -15.39 -0.61
N SER A 117 -8.48 -14.13 -0.17
CA SER A 117 -9.46 -13.12 -0.52
C SER A 117 -9.19 -12.62 -1.94
N ILE A 118 -10.27 -12.25 -2.63
CA ILE A 118 -10.20 -11.58 -3.93
C ILE A 118 -10.62 -10.13 -3.69
N ALA A 119 -9.80 -9.19 -4.16
CA ALA A 119 -10.11 -7.77 -4.09
C ALA A 119 -9.82 -7.07 -5.44
N PRO A 120 -10.69 -6.13 -5.86
CA PRO A 120 -10.43 -5.36 -7.06
C PRO A 120 -9.22 -4.45 -6.85
N THR A 121 -8.29 -4.46 -7.79
CA THR A 121 -7.11 -3.60 -7.77
C THR A 121 -7.14 -2.73 -9.02
N PHE A 122 -7.05 -1.42 -8.81
CA PHE A 122 -6.93 -0.43 -9.86
C PHE A 122 -5.48 0.03 -9.98
N ALA A 123 -4.96 0.13 -11.19
CA ALA A 123 -3.66 0.72 -11.48
C ALA A 123 -3.75 1.66 -12.69
N ALA A 124 -3.12 2.83 -12.59
CA ALA A 124 -2.98 3.78 -13.70
C ALA A 124 -1.51 4.07 -13.99
N VAL A 125 -1.18 4.13 -15.28
CA VAL A 125 0.18 4.37 -15.80
C VAL A 125 0.17 5.66 -16.62
N ALA A 126 1.18 6.50 -16.41
CA ALA A 126 1.37 7.75 -17.11
C ALA A 126 2.81 7.80 -17.64
N GLY A 127 3.00 7.37 -18.89
CA GLY A 127 4.33 7.21 -19.50
C GLY A 127 5.17 6.09 -18.87
N GLY A 128 5.59 5.11 -19.68
CA GLY A 128 6.39 3.97 -19.21
C GLY A 128 5.56 2.78 -18.69
N THR A 129 6.15 1.98 -17.80
CA THR A 129 5.57 0.70 -17.32
C THR A 129 5.16 0.71 -15.85
N LYS A 130 5.63 1.70 -15.07
CA LYS A 130 5.37 1.77 -13.63
C LYS A 130 4.07 2.54 -13.36
N PRO A 131 3.15 2.01 -12.53
CA PRO A 131 1.94 2.72 -12.18
C PRO A 131 2.27 3.94 -11.31
N PHE A 132 1.70 5.09 -11.65
CA PHE A 132 1.79 6.28 -10.81
C PHE A 132 0.72 6.28 -9.71
N LEU A 133 -0.36 5.54 -9.93
CA LEU A 133 -1.47 5.36 -9.02
C LEU A 133 -1.83 3.88 -8.96
N ARG A 134 -1.98 3.36 -7.74
CA ARG A 134 -2.48 2.02 -7.48
C ARG A 134 -3.40 2.06 -6.27
N LEU A 135 -4.61 1.55 -6.41
CA LEU A 135 -5.65 1.53 -5.39
C LEU A 135 -6.13 0.08 -5.23
N SER A 136 -6.37 -0.33 -3.98
CA SER A 136 -6.80 -1.70 -3.66
C SER A 136 -8.21 -1.67 -3.04
N GLY A 137 -9.02 -2.67 -3.39
CA GLY A 137 -10.35 -2.91 -2.83
C GLY A 137 -10.33 -3.26 -1.35
N GLN A 138 -9.16 -3.57 -0.78
CA GLN A 138 -8.97 -3.65 0.67
C GLN A 138 -9.15 -2.30 1.37
N VAL A 139 -9.01 -1.20 0.64
CA VAL A 139 -8.97 0.16 1.17
C VAL A 139 -10.07 1.02 0.57
N TYR A 140 -10.40 0.81 -0.70
CA TYR A 140 -11.36 1.59 -1.46
C TYR A 140 -12.56 0.76 -1.85
N ASP A 141 -13.71 1.41 -2.01
CA ASP A 141 -14.90 0.73 -2.51
C ASP A 141 -14.72 0.28 -3.96
N ALA A 142 -15.20 -0.92 -4.29
CA ALA A 142 -15.16 -1.46 -5.64
C ALA A 142 -15.91 -0.55 -6.64
N GLU A 143 -17.01 0.08 -6.21
CA GLU A 143 -17.78 1.00 -7.04
C GLU A 143 -16.95 2.25 -7.37
N ASP A 144 -16.22 2.79 -6.40
CA ASP A 144 -15.33 3.94 -6.59
C ASP A 144 -14.16 3.59 -7.53
N LEU A 145 -13.58 2.40 -7.39
CA LEU A 145 -12.57 1.91 -8.33
C LEU A 145 -13.14 1.76 -9.76
N MET A 146 -14.40 1.36 -9.89
CA MET A 146 -15.05 1.31 -11.20
C MET A 146 -15.31 2.72 -11.76
N ARG A 147 -15.75 3.66 -10.92
CA ARG A 147 -15.97 5.07 -11.29
C ARG A 147 -14.68 5.74 -11.76
N ILE A 148 -13.55 5.54 -11.07
CA ILE A 148 -12.26 6.12 -11.50
C ILE A 148 -11.78 5.52 -12.81
N THR A 149 -11.99 4.21 -12.99
CA THR A 149 -11.62 3.51 -14.22
C THR A 149 -12.38 4.08 -15.42
N ARG A 150 -13.70 4.28 -15.28
CA ARG A 150 -14.52 4.90 -16.33
C ARG A 150 -14.12 6.35 -16.59
N ALA A 151 -13.83 7.13 -15.54
CA ALA A 151 -13.48 8.54 -15.66
C ALA A 151 -12.13 8.77 -16.36
N LEU A 152 -11.14 7.89 -16.14
CA LEU A 152 -9.83 7.99 -16.77
C LEU A 152 -9.78 7.36 -18.17
N GLY A 153 -10.72 6.46 -18.48
CA GLY A 153 -10.77 5.75 -19.76
C GLY A 153 -9.58 4.82 -19.97
N ARG A 154 -9.45 4.28 -21.20
CA ARG A 154 -8.36 3.38 -21.64
C ARG A 154 -8.13 2.18 -20.71
N SER A 155 -9.23 1.58 -20.27
CA SER A 155 -9.26 0.56 -19.24
C SER A 155 -9.22 -0.85 -19.81
N ASP A 156 -8.27 -1.66 -19.35
CA ASP A 156 -8.35 -3.12 -19.42
C ASP A 156 -9.02 -3.62 -18.13
N VAL A 157 -10.26 -4.11 -18.26
CA VAL A 157 -11.04 -4.63 -17.13
C VAL A 157 -10.97 -6.16 -17.16
N ILE A 158 -10.32 -6.73 -16.16
CA ILE A 158 -10.14 -8.18 -16.02
C ILE A 158 -11.06 -8.65 -14.89
N SER A 159 -12.19 -9.24 -15.30
CA SER A 159 -13.22 -9.74 -14.38
C SER A 159 -12.82 -11.02 -13.66
N GLU A 160 -11.98 -11.84 -14.29
CA GLU A 160 -11.47 -13.08 -13.70
C GLU A 160 -10.40 -12.78 -12.64
N ALA A 161 -10.46 -13.51 -11.53
CA ALA A 161 -9.47 -13.38 -10.48
C ALA A 161 -8.10 -13.88 -10.96
N ILE A 162 -7.08 -13.01 -10.92
CA ILE A 162 -5.74 -13.31 -11.39
C ILE A 162 -4.74 -13.29 -10.24
N THR A 163 -3.71 -14.12 -10.33
CA THR A 163 -2.59 -14.07 -9.38
C THR A 163 -1.65 -12.91 -9.71
N PRO A 164 -0.89 -12.37 -8.73
CA PRO A 164 0.09 -11.32 -8.99
C PRO A 164 1.11 -11.70 -10.08
N LYS A 165 1.49 -12.98 -10.16
CA LYS A 165 2.42 -13.49 -11.17
C LYS A 165 1.85 -13.40 -12.57
N LEU A 166 0.60 -13.83 -12.76
CA LEU A 166 -0.10 -13.76 -14.04
C LEU A 166 -0.40 -12.29 -14.44
N LEU A 167 -0.75 -11.45 -13.47
CA LEU A 167 -0.93 -10.01 -13.70
C LEU A 167 0.35 -9.36 -14.23
N GLU A 168 1.50 -9.68 -13.63
CA GLU A 168 2.80 -9.18 -14.09
C GLU A 168 3.19 -9.70 -15.47
N GLN A 169 2.86 -10.95 -15.80
CA GLN A 169 3.09 -11.49 -17.14
C GLN A 169 2.28 -10.76 -18.20
N ARG A 170 1.01 -10.46 -17.91
CA ARG A 170 0.10 -9.74 -18.82
C ARG A 170 0.38 -8.23 -18.85
N HIS A 171 0.84 -7.67 -17.74
CA HIS A 171 1.12 -6.24 -17.57
C HIS A 171 2.44 -6.01 -16.83
N PRO A 172 3.59 -6.11 -17.52
CA PRO A 172 4.90 -5.96 -16.90
C PRO A 172 5.08 -4.59 -16.22
N GLY A 173 5.52 -4.60 -14.96
CA GLY A 173 5.79 -3.40 -14.17
C GLY A 173 4.61 -2.88 -13.36
N LEU A 174 3.41 -3.45 -13.51
CA LEU A 174 2.26 -3.08 -12.67
C LEU A 174 2.36 -3.62 -11.25
N VAL A 175 2.99 -4.78 -11.08
CA VAL A 175 3.08 -5.46 -9.79
C VAL A 175 4.32 -5.00 -9.04
N PRO A 176 4.19 -4.44 -7.82
CA PRO A 176 5.35 -4.02 -7.06
C PRO A 176 6.22 -5.23 -6.69
N LEU A 177 7.52 -4.99 -6.53
CA LEU A 177 8.50 -6.05 -6.26
C LEU A 177 8.13 -6.93 -5.07
N PHE A 178 7.52 -6.36 -4.03
CA PHE A 178 7.09 -7.11 -2.85
C PHE A 178 5.98 -8.12 -3.14
N GLU A 179 5.06 -7.81 -4.05
CA GLU A 179 4.04 -8.76 -4.51
C GLU A 179 4.63 -9.80 -5.48
N ARG A 180 5.73 -9.48 -6.18
CA ARG A 180 6.37 -10.42 -7.10
C ARG A 180 7.19 -11.49 -6.37
N ARG A 181 7.84 -11.11 -5.27
CA ARG A 181 8.79 -11.96 -4.54
C ARG A 181 8.62 -11.83 -3.02
N PRO A 182 7.47 -12.25 -2.47
CA PRO A 182 7.20 -12.09 -1.04
C PRO A 182 8.26 -12.79 -0.18
N TRP A 183 8.66 -14.01 -0.56
CA TRP A 183 9.70 -14.76 0.13
C TRP A 183 11.06 -14.08 0.12
N SER A 184 11.46 -13.44 -1.00
CA SER A 184 12.74 -12.73 -1.04
C SER A 184 12.76 -11.55 -0.08
N ILE A 185 11.65 -10.82 0.04
CA ILE A 185 11.56 -9.72 1.02
C ILE A 185 11.53 -10.26 2.44
N ALA A 186 10.79 -11.34 2.70
CA ALA A 186 10.82 -12.00 4.01
C ALA A 186 12.24 -12.40 4.42
N TRP A 187 13.01 -13.01 3.51
CA TRP A 187 14.42 -13.35 3.76
C TRP A 187 15.31 -12.14 3.96
N ILE A 188 15.10 -11.04 3.24
CA ILE A 188 15.82 -9.78 3.47
C ILE A 188 15.53 -9.27 4.88
N VAL A 189 14.26 -9.25 5.30
CA VAL A 189 13.87 -8.82 6.66
C VAL A 189 14.48 -9.73 7.71
N VAL A 190 14.39 -11.05 7.55
CA VAL A 190 15.02 -12.03 8.46
C VAL A 190 16.53 -11.82 8.54
N GLY A 191 17.20 -11.66 7.39
CA GLY A 191 18.64 -11.41 7.32
C GLY A 191 19.04 -10.11 8.06
N VAL A 192 18.29 -9.03 7.87
CA VAL A 192 18.51 -7.76 8.60
C VAL A 192 18.33 -7.96 10.11
N VAL A 193 17.27 -8.65 10.54
CA VAL A 193 17.02 -8.92 11.97
C VAL A 193 18.16 -9.76 12.57
N VAL A 194 18.61 -10.80 11.87
CA VAL A 194 19.73 -11.64 12.32
C VAL A 194 21.01 -10.83 12.42
N VAL A 195 21.35 -10.02 11.41
CA VAL A 195 22.56 -9.18 11.43
C VAL A 195 22.52 -8.19 12.60
N VAL A 196 21.39 -7.50 12.82
CA VAL A 196 21.25 -6.58 13.95
C VAL A 196 21.39 -7.32 15.28
N ALA A 197 20.81 -8.52 15.40
CA ALA A 197 20.93 -9.34 16.60
C ALA A 197 22.38 -9.78 16.87
N VAL A 198 23.11 -10.20 15.84
CA VAL A 198 24.53 -10.59 15.97
C VAL A 198 25.39 -9.39 16.36
N VAL A 199 25.25 -8.26 15.68
CA VAL A 199 26.06 -7.04 15.98
C VAL A 199 25.81 -6.56 17.40
N ALA A 200 24.56 -6.54 17.84
CA ALA A 200 24.21 -6.11 19.19
C ALA A 200 24.63 -7.13 20.26
N GLY A 201 24.59 -8.44 19.96
CA GLY A 201 25.14 -9.47 20.83
C GLY A 201 26.64 -9.32 21.03
N VAL A 202 27.40 -9.14 19.94
CA VAL A 202 28.86 -8.91 19.98
C VAL A 202 29.20 -7.63 20.74
N ALA A 203 28.46 -6.53 20.51
CA ALA A 203 28.66 -5.27 21.22
C ALA A 203 28.32 -5.31 22.71
N ALA A 204 27.52 -6.28 23.15
CA ALA A 204 27.22 -6.47 24.58
C ALA A 204 28.31 -7.28 25.31
N GLU A 205 29.14 -8.02 24.58
CA GLU A 205 30.25 -8.81 25.11
C GLU A 205 31.58 -8.02 25.17
N SER A 206 31.66 -6.89 24.48
CA SER A 206 32.81 -5.96 24.46
C SER A 206 32.70 -4.86 25.50
#